data_AF-A0A1F7WD56-F1
#
_entry.id   AF-A0A1F7WD56-F1
#
_cell.length_a   1.000
_cell.length_b   1.000
_cell.length_c   1.000
_cell.angle_alpha   90.00
_cell.angle_beta   90.00
_cell.angle_gamma   90.00
#
_symmetry.space_group_name_H-M   'P 1'
#
loop_
_entity.id
_entity.type
_entity.pdbx_description
1 polymer ?
#
loop_
_entity_poly.entity_id
_entity_poly.type
_entity_poly.pdbx_seq_one_letter_code
_entity_poly.pdbx_strand_id
1 'polypeptide(L)'
;MSTRPKVNKVFAWIVRFAAVVVVGAIFVHVVFTAASPNGYLTVTTDLKSPSAFISDPKPMDRLYLDEGSPFRLIGSPVYLDLKPPSPFETVTVRAEYINHGQPLVEIGALSNRLDGQYDMRSVENRLVDSLSWSRLSSGRMSLLQRNKTYVTLDDFLTNPPSASRAVTYRTELSWPYRPENYVPADQPKTHVISLRGHHRILTYTAGETLSFSFVVHDMNRQLGADPVTLSVYREGQETAVTRTVLADDGNAADNQKSSPLRTVAVSLADPTPGLYRIEFTAPDDIFIRELTTRQSKFVFLGRLYLGDHVGYSDQTLPLDVLVGGNTLTVRTAHIEGLQTIVVGDRFFEVQEPGVRQDVELGQSSQPVKVRLPRRDILLETGGVFALSEDDYFQSLPIELDWHMTSSDLDSADIDFVLTEYEPPELDGDLTVAETTFDLDRLALTEDNTYRFAFSAPGLVLTENDLRLKSVTFILHRPKTDWLTGLKRFWSGVDGDERSTAIILPHGSSFGEEVQ
;
A
#
# COMPACT_ATOMS: atom_id res chain seq x y z
N MET A 1 -31.61 -71.81 -1.39
CA MET A 1 -32.78 -70.95 -1.09
C MET A 1 -32.33 -69.81 -0.18
N SER A 2 -32.28 -68.59 -0.69
CA SER A 2 -31.85 -67.39 0.06
C SER A 2 -33.10 -66.65 0.54
N THR A 3 -33.32 -66.63 1.86
CA THR A 3 -34.40 -65.88 2.52
C THR A 3 -33.99 -64.42 2.65
N ARG A 4 -34.40 -63.59 1.68
CA ARG A 4 -34.28 -62.13 1.83
C ARG A 4 -35.18 -61.66 2.99
N PRO A 5 -34.64 -60.96 4.01
CA PRO A 5 -35.44 -60.42 5.08
C PRO A 5 -36.39 -59.35 4.51
N LYS A 6 -37.70 -59.46 4.81
CA LYS A 6 -38.70 -58.42 4.51
C LYS A 6 -38.41 -57.23 5.42
N VAL A 7 -37.56 -56.31 4.99
CA VAL A 7 -37.41 -55.00 5.63
C VAL A 7 -38.80 -54.36 5.70
N ASN A 8 -39.25 -54.04 6.92
CA ASN A 8 -40.55 -53.43 7.16
C ASN A 8 -40.63 -52.11 6.37
N LYS A 9 -41.57 -52.00 5.43
CA LYS A 9 -41.73 -50.81 4.56
C LYS A 9 -41.85 -49.51 5.37
N VAL A 10 -42.43 -49.58 6.58
CA VAL A 10 -42.56 -48.45 7.50
C VAL A 10 -41.18 -47.97 7.98
N PHE A 11 -40.30 -48.89 8.33
CA PHE A 11 -38.93 -48.56 8.77
C PHE A 11 -38.13 -47.87 7.64
N ALA A 12 -38.25 -48.37 6.40
CA ALA A 12 -37.59 -47.75 5.25
C ALA A 12 -38.10 -46.32 4.97
N TRP A 13 -39.40 -46.04 5.17
CA TRP A 13 -39.97 -44.69 5.06
C TRP A 13 -39.47 -43.74 6.15
N ILE A 14 -39.37 -44.22 7.40
CA ILE A 14 -38.85 -43.43 8.52
C ILE A 14 -37.40 -43.03 8.27
N VAL A 15 -36.55 -43.97 7.83
CA VAL A 15 -35.14 -43.69 7.52
C VAL A 15 -35.01 -42.67 6.39
N ARG A 16 -35.84 -42.78 5.33
CA ARG A 16 -35.84 -41.81 4.22
C ARG A 16 -36.29 -40.42 4.66
N PHE A 17 -37.35 -40.35 5.47
CA PHE A 17 -37.83 -39.07 5.99
C PHE A 17 -36.79 -38.41 6.90
N ALA A 18 -36.17 -39.18 7.81
CA ALA A 18 -35.09 -38.69 8.65
C ALA A 18 -33.91 -38.17 7.82
N ALA A 19 -33.50 -38.90 6.78
CA ALA A 19 -32.44 -38.45 5.88
C ALA A 19 -32.79 -37.13 5.16
N VAL A 20 -34.03 -36.98 4.67
CA VAL A 20 -34.49 -35.73 4.03
C VAL A 20 -34.50 -34.56 5.01
N VAL A 21 -34.95 -34.79 6.25
CA VAL A 21 -34.94 -33.75 7.30
C VAL A 21 -33.49 -33.34 7.64
N VAL A 22 -32.58 -34.30 7.76
CA VAL A 22 -31.16 -34.02 8.04
C VAL A 22 -30.53 -33.23 6.88
N VAL A 23 -30.73 -33.64 5.63
CA VAL A 23 -30.23 -32.91 4.46
C VAL A 23 -30.84 -31.50 4.38
N GLY A 24 -32.14 -31.38 4.63
CA GLY A 24 -32.83 -30.08 4.66
C GLY A 24 -32.29 -29.17 5.77
N ALA A 25 -32.02 -29.70 6.97
CA ALA A 25 -31.43 -28.94 8.06
C ALA A 25 -30.00 -28.49 7.74
N ILE A 26 -29.17 -29.37 7.15
CA ILE A 26 -27.82 -29.02 6.69
C ILE A 26 -27.91 -27.92 5.62
N PHE A 27 -28.81 -28.05 4.65
CA PHE A 27 -29.01 -27.05 3.62
C PHE A 27 -29.42 -25.69 4.20
N VAL A 28 -30.41 -25.67 5.10
CA VAL A 28 -30.83 -24.45 5.79
C VAL A 28 -29.69 -23.85 6.60
N HIS A 29 -28.90 -24.66 7.29
CA HIS A 29 -27.75 -24.19 8.05
C HIS A 29 -26.66 -23.56 7.17
N VAL A 30 -26.31 -24.20 6.05
CA VAL A 30 -25.34 -23.68 5.08
C VAL A 30 -25.84 -22.37 4.47
N VAL A 31 -27.10 -22.33 4.02
CA VAL A 31 -27.72 -21.13 3.46
C VAL A 31 -27.79 -20.01 4.49
N PHE A 32 -28.17 -20.30 5.74
CA PHE A 32 -28.25 -19.29 6.79
C PHE A 32 -26.87 -18.72 7.14
N THR A 33 -25.84 -19.56 7.17
CA THR A 33 -24.46 -19.14 7.41
C THR A 33 -23.94 -18.28 6.26
N ALA A 34 -24.12 -18.73 5.01
CA ALA A 34 -23.71 -17.99 3.81
C ALA A 34 -24.49 -16.67 3.62
N ALA A 35 -25.78 -16.67 3.97
CA ALA A 35 -26.65 -15.49 3.87
C ALA A 35 -26.50 -14.52 5.05
N SER A 36 -25.85 -14.91 6.15
CA SER A 36 -25.51 -14.03 7.29
C SER A 36 -26.57 -12.95 7.58
N PRO A 37 -27.83 -13.33 7.91
CA PRO A 37 -28.96 -12.39 7.95
C PRO A 37 -28.85 -11.35 9.08
N ASN A 38 -28.05 -11.65 10.11
CA ASN A 38 -27.69 -10.70 11.16
C ASN A 38 -26.70 -9.62 10.67
N GLY A 39 -26.19 -9.73 9.43
CA GLY A 39 -25.23 -8.80 8.85
C GLY A 39 -23.78 -9.12 9.14
N TYR A 40 -23.47 -10.20 9.88
CA TYR A 40 -22.12 -10.52 10.30
C TYR A 40 -21.69 -11.92 9.87
N LEU A 41 -20.46 -12.04 9.39
CA LEU A 41 -19.79 -13.31 9.17
C LEU A 41 -18.40 -13.25 9.80
N THR A 42 -18.12 -14.14 10.73
CA THR A 42 -16.81 -14.30 11.34
C THR A 42 -16.16 -15.55 10.79
N VAL A 43 -14.96 -15.40 10.21
CA VAL A 43 -14.14 -16.51 9.73
C VAL A 43 -12.76 -16.40 10.36
N THR A 44 -12.31 -17.48 10.99
CA THR A 44 -11.01 -17.54 11.66
C THR A 44 -10.16 -18.62 11.01
N THR A 45 -8.86 -18.36 10.88
CA THR A 45 -7.84 -19.34 10.52
C THR A 45 -6.75 -19.37 11.58
N ASP A 46 -6.30 -20.57 11.95
CA ASP A 46 -5.09 -20.82 12.74
C ASP A 46 -3.85 -21.02 11.84
N LEU A 47 -4.03 -20.83 10.52
CA LEU A 47 -3.04 -21.05 9.46
C LEU A 47 -2.60 -22.51 9.27
N LYS A 48 -3.11 -23.44 10.10
CA LYS A 48 -2.76 -24.88 10.07
C LYS A 48 -3.84 -25.70 9.38
N SER A 49 -5.09 -25.31 9.61
CA SER A 49 -6.27 -26.02 9.13
C SER A 49 -6.89 -25.26 7.96
N PRO A 50 -7.33 -25.96 6.90
CA PRO A 50 -7.98 -25.31 5.77
C PRO A 50 -9.27 -24.61 6.23
N SER A 51 -9.50 -23.42 5.71
CA SER A 51 -10.73 -22.65 5.92
C SER A 51 -11.55 -22.63 4.64
N ALA A 52 -12.88 -22.67 4.76
CA ALA A 52 -13.77 -22.64 3.59
C ALA A 52 -13.75 -21.31 2.82
N PHE A 53 -13.35 -20.22 3.49
CA PHE A 53 -13.40 -18.86 2.93
C PHE A 53 -12.05 -18.15 2.94
N ILE A 54 -11.02 -18.73 3.56
CA ILE A 54 -9.68 -18.15 3.67
C ILE A 54 -8.70 -19.13 3.02
N SER A 55 -7.84 -18.64 2.14
CA SER A 55 -6.77 -19.45 1.56
C SER A 55 -5.74 -19.89 2.61
N ASP A 56 -4.93 -20.88 2.24
CA ASP A 56 -3.66 -21.09 2.92
C ASP A 56 -2.78 -19.83 2.81
N PRO A 57 -1.91 -19.56 3.79
CA PRO A 57 -1.00 -18.42 3.75
C PRO A 57 -0.02 -18.52 2.58
N LYS A 58 0.27 -17.37 1.96
CA LYS A 58 1.17 -17.26 0.81
C LYS A 58 2.22 -16.16 1.02
N PRO A 59 3.49 -16.38 0.65
CA PRO A 59 4.08 -17.67 0.36
C PRO A 59 4.32 -18.44 1.67
N MET A 60 4.17 -19.77 1.63
CA MET A 60 4.21 -20.63 2.82
C MET A 60 5.62 -20.73 3.42
N ASP A 61 6.66 -20.52 2.60
CA ASP A 61 8.07 -20.54 3.00
C ASP A 61 8.47 -19.38 3.93
N ARG A 62 7.61 -18.35 4.07
CA ARG A 62 7.77 -17.27 5.06
C ARG A 62 7.29 -17.64 6.45
N LEU A 63 6.73 -18.84 6.62
CA LEU A 63 6.23 -19.36 7.88
C LEU A 63 6.99 -20.62 8.31
N TYR A 64 7.34 -20.69 9.59
CA TYR A 64 7.94 -21.86 10.21
C TYR A 64 7.09 -22.32 11.40
N LEU A 65 6.81 -23.61 11.49
CA LEU A 65 5.99 -24.18 12.56
C LEU A 65 6.86 -24.97 13.55
N ASP A 66 7.13 -24.42 14.74
CA ASP A 66 7.67 -25.25 15.83
C ASP A 66 6.57 -26.12 16.43
N GLU A 67 6.91 -27.33 16.89
CA GLU A 67 5.95 -28.24 17.52
C GLU A 67 5.19 -27.58 18.68
N GLY A 68 3.85 -27.61 18.62
CA GLY A 68 2.99 -27.06 19.65
C GLY A 68 2.93 -25.53 19.73
N SER A 69 3.58 -24.81 18.80
CA SER A 69 3.66 -23.34 18.82
C SER A 69 2.81 -22.67 17.72
N PRO A 70 2.53 -21.36 17.83
CA PRO A 70 2.09 -20.52 16.70
C PRO A 70 3.13 -20.48 15.57
N PHE A 71 2.73 -20.12 14.35
CA PHE A 71 3.69 -20.00 13.25
C PHE A 71 4.67 -18.85 13.51
N ARG A 72 5.96 -19.14 13.51
CA ARG A 72 7.01 -18.13 13.48
C ARG A 72 7.13 -17.57 12.08
N LEU A 73 7.14 -16.24 11.96
CA LEU A 73 7.44 -15.58 10.70
C LEU A 73 8.95 -15.56 10.50
N ILE A 74 9.39 -16.02 9.33
CA ILE A 74 10.78 -15.97 8.88
C ILE A 74 10.95 -15.11 7.63
N GLY A 75 9.85 -14.63 7.05
CA GLY A 75 9.82 -13.58 6.05
C GLY A 75 8.52 -12.78 6.10
N SER A 76 8.47 -11.68 5.37
CA SER A 76 7.35 -10.74 5.36
C SER A 76 7.19 -10.10 3.97
N PRO A 77 5.95 -9.79 3.52
CA PRO A 77 4.67 -10.05 4.20
C PRO A 77 4.16 -11.49 4.00
N VAL A 78 3.15 -11.88 4.75
CA VAL A 78 2.37 -13.12 4.53
C VAL A 78 0.96 -12.74 4.11
N TYR A 79 0.48 -13.32 3.01
CA TYR A 79 -0.81 -13.02 2.40
C TYR A 79 -1.87 -14.06 2.74
N LEU A 80 -3.11 -13.59 2.89
CA LEU A 80 -4.32 -14.41 3.01
C LEU A 80 -5.38 -13.88 2.04
N ASP A 81 -5.95 -14.76 1.23
CA ASP A 81 -7.05 -14.43 0.34
C ASP A 81 -8.39 -14.79 1.01
N LEU A 82 -9.30 -13.82 1.10
CA LEU A 82 -10.65 -13.98 1.64
C LEU A 82 -11.66 -14.00 0.48
N LYS A 83 -12.51 -15.04 0.45
CA LYS A 83 -13.63 -15.15 -0.47
C LYS A 83 -14.97 -15.19 0.30
N PRO A 84 -15.61 -14.04 0.53
CA PRO A 84 -16.90 -14.01 1.21
C PRO A 84 -17.97 -14.78 0.41
N PRO A 85 -18.90 -15.49 1.08
CA PRO A 85 -19.99 -16.21 0.41
C PRO A 85 -21.08 -15.29 -0.16
N SER A 86 -21.07 -14.01 0.19
CA SER A 86 -21.97 -12.98 -0.32
C SER A 86 -21.34 -11.59 -0.15
N PRO A 87 -21.87 -10.53 -0.78
CA PRO A 87 -21.33 -9.18 -0.65
C PRO A 87 -21.43 -8.62 0.78
N PHE A 88 -20.36 -7.98 1.25
CA PHE A 88 -20.30 -7.23 2.51
C PHE A 88 -19.77 -5.81 2.24
N GLU A 89 -19.95 -4.90 3.20
CA GLU A 89 -19.54 -3.50 3.05
C GLU A 89 -18.16 -3.27 3.68
N THR A 90 -17.91 -3.87 4.85
CA THR A 90 -16.64 -3.74 5.56
C THR A 90 -16.10 -5.08 6.02
N VAL A 91 -14.80 -5.10 6.27
CA VAL A 91 -14.11 -6.24 6.88
C VAL A 91 -13.16 -5.74 7.95
N THR A 92 -13.32 -6.29 9.14
CA THR A 92 -12.41 -6.08 10.25
C THR A 92 -11.46 -7.27 10.35
N VAL A 93 -10.17 -7.01 10.28
CA VAL A 93 -9.12 -8.02 10.38
C VAL A 93 -8.53 -7.95 11.77
N ARG A 94 -8.66 -9.04 12.52
CA ARG A 94 -8.07 -9.21 13.85
C ARG A 94 -6.96 -10.24 13.78
N ALA A 95 -5.75 -9.86 14.17
CA ALA A 95 -4.60 -10.75 14.28
C ALA A 95 -4.23 -10.97 15.74
N GLU A 96 -3.95 -12.22 16.10
CA GLU A 96 -3.38 -12.59 17.39
C GLU A 96 -1.95 -13.09 17.17
N TYR A 97 -0.97 -12.45 17.80
CA TYR A 97 0.45 -12.78 17.62
C TYR A 97 1.27 -12.49 18.87
N ILE A 98 2.47 -13.05 18.92
CA ILE A 98 3.46 -12.80 19.98
C ILE A 98 4.62 -12.06 19.34
N ASN A 99 4.96 -10.88 19.88
CA ASN A 99 6.03 -10.03 19.35
C ASN A 99 7.17 -9.87 20.36
N HIS A 100 8.32 -10.50 20.10
CA HIS A 100 9.53 -10.40 20.91
C HIS A 100 10.54 -9.39 20.35
N GLY A 101 10.09 -8.21 19.90
CA GLY A 101 10.97 -7.09 19.62
C GLY A 101 10.89 -6.51 18.21
N GLN A 102 10.05 -7.07 17.34
CA GLN A 102 9.79 -6.54 16.01
C GLN A 102 9.24 -5.10 16.10
N PRO A 103 9.93 -4.07 15.56
CA PRO A 103 9.57 -2.67 15.78
C PRO A 103 8.19 -2.28 15.26
N LEU A 104 7.82 -2.82 14.11
CA LEU A 104 6.59 -2.51 13.39
C LEU A 104 5.90 -3.79 12.92
N VAL A 105 4.60 -3.88 13.20
CA VAL A 105 3.69 -4.91 12.68
C VAL A 105 2.50 -4.22 12.03
N GLU A 106 2.09 -4.70 10.86
CA GLU A 106 1.07 -4.07 10.03
C GLU A 106 0.12 -5.09 9.43
N ILE A 107 -1.11 -4.66 9.20
CA ILE A 107 -2.11 -5.41 8.44
C ILE A 107 -2.52 -4.54 7.26
N GLY A 108 -2.48 -5.10 6.06
CA GLY A 108 -2.92 -4.40 4.86
C GLY A 108 -3.94 -5.17 4.04
N ALA A 109 -4.57 -4.47 3.13
CA ALA A 109 -5.49 -5.02 2.15
C ALA A 109 -5.19 -4.46 0.76
N LEU A 110 -5.26 -5.30 -0.27
CA LEU A 110 -4.98 -4.90 -1.66
C LEU A 110 -5.96 -3.79 -2.08
N SER A 111 -5.44 -2.59 -2.34
CA SER A 111 -6.24 -1.41 -2.72
C SER A 111 -6.22 -1.17 -4.23
N ASN A 112 -5.13 -1.54 -4.91
CA ASN A 112 -5.01 -1.40 -6.35
C ASN A 112 -4.28 -2.59 -6.97
N ARG A 113 -4.94 -3.23 -7.94
CA ARG A 113 -4.38 -4.37 -8.68
C ARG A 113 -3.30 -3.94 -9.68
N LEU A 114 -3.42 -2.76 -10.29
CA LEU A 114 -2.54 -2.33 -11.39
C LEU A 114 -1.07 -2.21 -10.98
N ASP A 115 -0.79 -1.86 -9.72
CA ASP A 115 0.55 -1.64 -9.18
C ASP A 115 0.84 -2.47 -7.92
N GLY A 116 -0.05 -3.42 -7.60
CA GLY A 116 0.05 -4.28 -6.43
C GLY A 116 0.08 -3.50 -5.10
N GLN A 117 -0.62 -2.37 -5.03
CA GLN A 117 -0.62 -1.48 -3.87
C GLN A 117 -1.57 -1.99 -2.76
N TYR A 118 -1.12 -1.93 -1.51
CA TYR A 118 -1.91 -2.27 -0.32
C TYR A 118 -2.19 -1.04 0.56
N ASP A 119 -3.40 -0.95 1.09
CA ASP A 119 -3.75 -0.08 2.23
C ASP A 119 -3.13 -0.65 3.51
N MET A 120 -1.92 -0.24 3.87
CA MET A 120 -1.23 -0.74 5.07
C MET A 120 -1.66 0.05 6.31
N ARG A 121 -2.11 -0.67 7.33
CA ARG A 121 -2.48 -0.13 8.65
C ARG A 121 -1.54 -0.69 9.69
N SER A 122 -0.81 0.18 10.37
CA SER A 122 0.07 -0.25 11.45
C SER A 122 -0.75 -0.69 12.66
N VAL A 123 -0.43 -1.87 13.18
CA VAL A 123 -1.16 -2.50 14.29
C VAL A 123 -0.29 -2.67 15.54
N GLU A 124 1.03 -2.55 15.42
CA GLU A 124 1.96 -2.33 16.54
C GLU A 124 3.12 -1.44 16.08
N ASN A 125 3.43 -0.38 16.84
CA ASN A 125 4.63 0.43 16.64
C ASN A 125 5.32 0.65 17.98
N ARG A 126 6.36 -0.15 18.21
CA ARG A 126 7.06 -0.17 19.51
C ARG A 126 7.78 1.14 19.82
N LEU A 127 8.21 1.90 18.82
CA LEU A 127 8.77 3.23 19.03
C LEU A 127 7.70 4.12 19.65
N VAL A 128 6.57 4.32 18.96
CA VAL A 128 5.48 5.21 19.40
C VAL A 128 4.88 4.74 20.74
N ASP A 129 4.75 3.43 20.94
CA ASP A 129 4.26 2.84 22.20
C ASP A 129 5.20 3.09 23.37
N SER A 130 6.51 3.13 23.13
CA SER A 130 7.52 3.35 24.17
C SER A 130 7.76 4.82 24.52
N LEU A 131 7.28 5.76 23.69
CA LEU A 131 7.47 7.19 23.93
C LEU A 131 6.68 7.64 25.17
N SER A 132 7.41 8.00 26.22
CA SER A 132 6.86 8.57 27.47
C SER A 132 6.42 10.05 27.35
N TRP A 133 6.27 10.55 26.13
CA TRP A 133 5.96 11.95 25.83
C TRP A 133 4.53 12.30 26.20
N SER A 134 4.27 13.59 26.45
CA SER A 134 2.93 14.05 26.78
C SER A 134 2.01 13.91 25.56
N ARG A 135 0.84 13.28 25.72
CA ARG A 135 -0.10 13.05 24.63
C ARG A 135 -1.29 14.01 24.69
N LEU A 136 -1.62 14.61 23.55
CA LEU A 136 -2.89 15.29 23.30
C LEU A 136 -3.65 14.49 22.25
N SER A 137 -4.93 14.22 22.48
CA SER A 137 -5.74 13.44 21.54
C SER A 137 -7.04 14.18 21.21
N SER A 138 -7.46 14.11 19.96
CA SER A 138 -8.76 14.62 19.48
C SER A 138 -9.26 13.71 18.36
N GLY A 139 -10.36 12.99 18.62
CA GLY A 139 -10.80 11.90 17.73
C GLY A 139 -9.73 10.82 17.61
N ARG A 140 -9.38 10.43 16.37
CA ARG A 140 -8.33 9.44 16.09
C ARG A 140 -6.91 10.03 16.10
N MET A 141 -6.77 11.35 16.01
CA MET A 141 -5.45 11.98 15.96
C MET A 141 -4.89 12.17 17.36
N SER A 142 -3.60 11.87 17.51
CA SER A 142 -2.80 12.11 18.70
C SER A 142 -1.52 12.84 18.36
N LEU A 143 -1.19 13.84 19.17
CA LEU A 143 0.10 14.51 19.19
C LEU A 143 0.85 14.07 20.44
N LEU A 144 2.00 13.42 20.24
CA LEU A 144 2.97 13.21 21.29
C LEU A 144 3.96 14.38 21.26
N GLN A 145 4.14 15.03 22.40
CA GLN A 145 5.03 16.18 22.55
C GLN A 145 6.05 15.93 23.67
N ARG A 146 7.34 15.97 23.30
CA ARG A 146 8.47 15.75 24.19
C ARG A 146 8.44 16.72 25.37
N ASN A 147 8.23 18.01 25.05
CA ASN A 147 7.99 19.07 26.00
C ASN A 147 6.56 19.59 25.84
N LYS A 148 5.85 19.83 26.94
CA LYS A 148 4.49 20.40 26.93
C LYS A 148 4.51 21.83 26.38
N THR A 149 4.36 21.96 25.07
CA THR A 149 4.40 23.22 24.32
C THR A 149 3.00 23.67 23.95
N TYR A 150 2.18 22.72 23.47
CA TYR A 150 0.80 22.96 23.06
C TYR A 150 -0.18 22.48 24.14
N VAL A 151 -1.30 23.18 24.27
CA VAL A 151 -2.38 22.82 25.21
C VAL A 151 -3.44 21.93 24.55
N THR A 152 -3.72 22.16 23.27
CA THR A 152 -4.70 21.41 22.48
C THR A 152 -4.12 20.99 21.13
N LEU A 153 -4.69 19.96 20.51
CA LEU A 153 -4.30 19.55 19.17
C LEU A 153 -4.58 20.65 18.13
N ASP A 154 -5.70 21.37 18.28
CA ASP A 154 -6.07 22.45 17.37
C ASP A 154 -5.05 23.60 17.35
N ASP A 155 -4.44 23.89 18.50
CA ASP A 155 -3.37 24.90 18.60
C ASP A 155 -2.11 24.47 17.83
N PHE A 156 -1.73 23.19 17.94
CA PHE A 156 -0.65 22.62 17.14
C PHE A 156 -0.95 22.66 15.63
N LEU A 157 -2.17 22.32 15.22
CA LEU A 157 -2.54 22.31 13.80
C LEU A 157 -2.64 23.73 13.21
N THR A 158 -3.06 24.71 14.02
CA THR A 158 -3.19 26.11 13.59
C THR A 158 -1.83 26.82 13.55
N ASN A 159 -0.96 26.52 14.52
CA ASN A 159 0.36 27.14 14.66
C ASN A 159 1.45 26.06 14.78
N PRO A 160 1.69 25.28 13.72
CA PRO A 160 2.63 24.18 13.78
C PRO A 160 4.08 24.66 13.98
N PRO A 161 4.95 23.81 14.53
CA PRO A 161 6.38 24.09 14.57
C PRO A 161 6.97 24.07 13.15
N SER A 162 8.26 24.37 13.02
CA SER A 162 9.01 24.04 11.80
C SER A 162 8.83 22.56 11.47
N ALA A 163 8.66 22.22 10.18
CA ALA A 163 8.50 20.84 9.76
C ALA A 163 9.69 19.95 10.09
N SER A 164 10.87 20.54 10.32
CA SER A 164 12.07 19.85 10.78
C SER A 164 12.02 19.38 12.24
N ARG A 165 11.07 19.85 13.06
CA ARG A 165 10.94 19.50 14.49
C ARG A 165 9.81 18.51 14.78
N ALA A 166 9.10 18.10 13.74
CA ALA A 166 7.99 17.18 13.85
C ALA A 166 8.15 16.03 12.87
N VAL A 167 7.59 14.90 13.24
CA VAL A 167 7.40 13.75 12.38
C VAL A 167 5.94 13.37 12.38
N THR A 168 5.51 12.79 11.27
CA THR A 168 4.16 12.20 11.15
C THR A 168 4.27 10.70 11.20
N TYR A 169 3.21 10.03 11.58
CA TYR A 169 3.14 8.58 11.50
C TYR A 169 1.73 8.13 11.15
N ARG A 170 1.57 7.53 9.95
CA ARG A 170 0.27 7.06 9.44
C ARG A 170 -0.82 8.13 9.49
N THR A 171 -0.46 9.37 9.18
CA THR A 171 -1.41 10.49 9.12
C THR A 171 -0.93 11.52 8.10
N GLU A 172 -1.87 12.12 7.38
CA GLU A 172 -1.60 13.22 6.48
C GLU A 172 -1.65 14.54 7.26
N LEU A 173 -0.65 15.40 7.01
CA LEU A 173 -0.60 16.70 7.62
C LEU A 173 -0.61 17.78 6.55
N SER A 174 -1.73 18.48 6.42
CA SER A 174 -1.83 19.65 5.57
C SER A 174 -1.31 20.86 6.32
N TRP A 175 -0.05 21.22 6.06
CA TRP A 175 0.55 22.43 6.59
C TRP A 175 0.64 23.53 5.53
N PRO A 176 0.45 24.81 5.92
CA PRO A 176 0.75 25.93 5.04
C PRO A 176 2.26 25.97 4.80
N TYR A 177 2.69 25.36 3.70
CA TYR A 177 4.08 25.39 3.25
C TYR A 177 4.28 26.47 2.18
N ARG A 178 5.39 27.21 2.30
CA ARG A 178 5.89 28.08 1.25
C ARG A 178 7.40 27.91 1.17
N PRO A 179 7.96 27.45 0.03
CA PRO A 179 9.39 27.36 -0.13
C PRO A 179 10.02 28.75 0.02
N GLU A 180 11.12 28.84 0.78
CA GLU A 180 11.89 30.07 0.89
C GLU A 180 12.40 30.49 -0.49
N ASN A 181 12.27 31.79 -0.81
CA ASN A 181 12.74 32.37 -2.06
C ASN A 181 12.18 31.68 -3.34
N TYR A 182 10.98 31.09 -3.27
CA TYR A 182 10.34 30.51 -4.45
C TYR A 182 10.12 31.57 -5.54
N VAL A 183 10.64 31.30 -6.74
CA VAL A 183 10.40 32.07 -7.95
C VAL A 183 9.88 31.11 -9.02
N PRO A 184 8.75 31.42 -9.68
CA PRO A 184 8.26 30.65 -10.83
C PRO A 184 9.32 30.54 -11.92
N ALA A 185 9.35 29.43 -12.67
CA ALA A 185 10.28 29.33 -13.79
C ALA A 185 9.76 30.14 -14.99
N ASP A 186 10.63 30.96 -15.59
CA ASP A 186 10.27 31.75 -16.77
C ASP A 186 10.17 30.91 -18.05
N GLN A 187 10.81 29.74 -18.06
CA GLN A 187 10.85 28.81 -19.19
C GLN A 187 10.52 27.38 -18.75
N PRO A 188 9.88 26.57 -19.61
CA PRO A 188 9.72 25.15 -19.34
C PRO A 188 11.07 24.44 -19.16
N LYS A 189 11.16 23.56 -18.16
CA LYS A 189 12.25 22.60 -18.00
C LYS A 189 11.81 21.26 -18.61
N THR A 190 12.74 20.60 -19.30
CA THR A 190 12.52 19.28 -19.88
C THR A 190 13.55 18.30 -19.34
N HIS A 191 13.06 17.17 -18.83
CA HIS A 191 13.86 16.05 -18.33
C HIS A 191 13.67 14.85 -19.25
N VAL A 192 14.73 14.44 -19.94
CA VAL A 192 14.75 13.19 -20.72
C VAL A 192 15.08 12.06 -19.76
N ILE A 193 14.06 11.32 -19.33
CA ILE A 193 14.16 10.28 -18.31
C ILE A 193 13.26 9.11 -18.69
N SER A 194 13.69 7.90 -18.35
CA SER A 194 12.88 6.70 -18.50
C SER A 194 12.29 6.30 -17.16
N LEU A 195 11.00 6.55 -16.97
CA LEU A 195 10.24 6.11 -15.79
C LEU A 195 9.16 5.12 -16.21
N ARG A 196 8.76 4.23 -15.31
CA ARG A 196 7.84 3.12 -15.58
C ARG A 196 6.61 3.15 -14.67
N GLY A 197 5.41 3.13 -15.25
CA GLY A 197 4.16 3.03 -14.51
C GLY A 197 3.84 4.23 -13.59
N HIS A 198 3.14 3.95 -12.49
CA HIS A 198 2.56 4.95 -11.59
C HIS A 198 3.61 5.79 -10.85
N HIS A 199 3.39 7.11 -10.82
CA HIS A 199 4.22 8.08 -10.09
C HIS A 199 3.38 9.18 -9.43
N ARG A 200 3.81 9.63 -8.25
CA ARG A 200 3.26 10.81 -7.59
C ARG A 200 4.30 11.92 -7.55
N ILE A 201 3.92 13.12 -7.93
CA ILE A 201 4.80 14.29 -7.97
C ILE A 201 4.20 15.35 -7.04
N LEU A 202 5.01 15.92 -6.17
CA LEU A 202 4.65 17.10 -5.38
C LEU A 202 5.31 18.33 -5.99
N THR A 203 4.55 19.41 -6.09
CA THR A 203 5.04 20.70 -6.56
C THR A 203 4.42 21.84 -5.76
N TYR A 204 5.01 23.02 -5.86
CA TYR A 204 4.47 24.26 -5.31
C TYR A 204 4.16 25.22 -6.46
N THR A 205 3.09 26.01 -6.31
CA THR A 205 2.80 27.15 -7.19
C THR A 205 2.60 28.41 -6.36
N ALA A 206 3.07 29.54 -6.89
CA ALA A 206 2.83 30.88 -6.34
C ALA A 206 1.77 31.66 -7.14
N GLY A 207 0.97 30.97 -7.96
CA GLY A 207 -0.05 31.57 -8.82
C GLY A 207 0.24 31.47 -10.31
N GLU A 208 1.44 31.02 -10.70
CA GLU A 208 1.73 30.65 -12.07
C GLU A 208 0.96 29.40 -12.50
N THR A 209 0.70 29.29 -13.80
CA THR A 209 0.05 28.10 -14.39
C THR A 209 0.80 26.82 -14.01
N LEU A 210 0.10 25.91 -13.34
CA LEU A 210 0.59 24.55 -13.12
C LEU A 210 0.49 23.80 -14.45
N SER A 211 1.58 23.21 -14.91
CA SER A 211 1.64 22.54 -16.21
C SER A 211 2.66 21.41 -16.20
N PHE A 212 2.20 20.20 -16.44
CA PHE A 212 3.03 19.01 -16.64
C PHE A 212 2.65 18.35 -17.96
N SER A 213 3.65 17.97 -18.76
CA SER A 213 3.50 17.24 -20.00
C SER A 213 4.45 16.05 -19.99
N PHE A 214 3.93 14.88 -20.32
CA PHE A 214 4.67 13.63 -20.35
C PHE A 214 4.64 13.06 -21.77
N VAL A 215 5.81 12.69 -22.29
CA VAL A 215 5.89 11.83 -23.48
C VAL A 215 5.92 10.39 -23.01
N VAL A 216 4.95 9.59 -23.43
CA VAL A 216 4.75 8.21 -22.99
C VAL A 216 4.89 7.24 -24.15
N HIS A 217 5.25 6.02 -23.82
CA HIS A 217 5.47 4.92 -24.75
C HIS A 217 4.87 3.66 -24.15
N ASP A 218 3.89 3.07 -24.84
CA ASP A 218 3.26 1.83 -24.44
C ASP A 218 4.03 0.64 -25.05
N MET A 219 4.26 -0.38 -24.24
CA MET A 219 5.10 -1.51 -24.56
C MET A 219 4.31 -2.80 -24.74
N ASN A 220 3.01 -2.80 -24.42
CA ASN A 220 2.11 -3.93 -24.57
C ASN A 220 2.72 -5.23 -24.01
N ARG A 221 3.17 -5.16 -22.75
CA ARG A 221 3.75 -6.30 -22.00
C ARG A 221 2.78 -6.85 -20.98
N GLN A 222 1.65 -6.18 -20.79
CA GLN A 222 0.58 -6.62 -19.94
C GLN A 222 -0.66 -6.85 -20.80
N LEU A 223 -1.53 -7.75 -20.34
CA LEU A 223 -2.81 -8.00 -20.98
C LEU A 223 -3.83 -6.99 -20.44
N GLY A 224 -4.54 -6.30 -21.33
CA GLY A 224 -5.54 -5.31 -20.95
C GLY A 224 -5.32 -4.00 -21.69
N ALA A 225 -6.22 -3.04 -21.47
CA ALA A 225 -6.06 -1.71 -22.00
C ALA A 225 -5.23 -0.85 -21.04
N ASP A 226 -4.37 0.02 -21.58
CA ASP A 226 -3.38 0.73 -20.77
C ASP A 226 -3.57 2.26 -20.80
N PRO A 227 -4.70 2.77 -20.25
CA PRO A 227 -4.95 4.21 -20.23
C PRO A 227 -3.99 4.91 -19.27
N VAL A 228 -3.57 6.12 -19.64
CA VAL A 228 -2.80 7.01 -18.75
C VAL A 228 -3.72 8.09 -18.20
N THR A 229 -3.80 8.19 -16.88
CA THR A 229 -4.54 9.27 -16.20
C THR A 229 -3.57 10.20 -15.50
N LEU A 230 -3.73 11.51 -15.73
CA LEU A 230 -3.12 12.57 -14.93
C LEU A 230 -4.19 13.24 -14.08
N SER A 231 -4.02 13.22 -12.76
CA SER A 231 -4.91 13.91 -11.82
C SER A 231 -4.11 14.89 -10.98
N VAL A 232 -4.64 16.10 -10.78
CA VAL A 232 -4.02 17.12 -9.93
C VAL A 232 -4.90 17.32 -8.70
N TYR A 233 -4.30 17.26 -7.53
CA TYR A 233 -4.93 17.46 -6.23
C TYR A 233 -4.28 18.65 -5.55
N ARG A 234 -5.08 19.45 -4.86
CA ARG A 234 -4.56 20.43 -3.91
C ARG A 234 -4.27 19.72 -2.59
N GLU A 235 -3.22 20.15 -1.90
CA GLU A 235 -2.89 19.65 -0.56
C GLU A 235 -4.12 19.63 0.36
N GLY A 236 -4.34 18.51 1.06
CA GLY A 236 -5.50 18.30 1.94
C GLY A 236 -6.84 18.05 1.23
N GLN A 237 -6.86 17.84 -0.09
CA GLN A 237 -8.08 17.52 -0.84
C GLN A 237 -8.00 16.14 -1.51
N GLU A 238 -9.02 15.32 -1.31
CA GLU A 238 -9.15 14.00 -1.96
C GLU A 238 -9.71 14.08 -3.39
N THR A 239 -10.39 15.17 -3.74
CA THR A 239 -10.96 15.37 -5.07
C THR A 239 -9.97 16.09 -6.00
N ALA A 240 -9.72 15.53 -7.18
CA ALA A 240 -8.87 16.16 -8.17
C ALA A 240 -9.47 17.51 -8.64
N VAL A 241 -8.64 18.55 -8.66
CA VAL A 241 -9.00 19.89 -9.17
C VAL A 241 -8.96 19.95 -10.71
N THR A 242 -8.18 19.09 -11.34
CA THR A 242 -8.18 18.88 -12.79
C THR A 242 -7.70 17.46 -13.13
N ARG A 243 -8.15 16.93 -14.27
CA ARG A 243 -7.85 15.58 -14.72
C ARG A 243 -7.76 15.52 -16.25
N THR A 244 -6.77 14.79 -16.76
CA THR A 244 -6.64 14.42 -18.17
C THR A 244 -6.52 12.91 -18.29
N VAL A 245 -7.10 12.31 -19.32
CA VAL A 245 -6.95 10.89 -19.65
C VAL A 245 -6.46 10.75 -21.09
N LEU A 246 -5.37 10.01 -21.28
CA LEU A 246 -4.96 9.48 -22.57
C LEU A 246 -5.51 8.07 -22.69
N ALA A 247 -6.38 7.86 -23.67
CA ALA A 247 -6.95 6.54 -23.94
C ALA A 247 -5.88 5.55 -24.44
N ASP A 248 -6.18 4.27 -24.28
CA ASP A 248 -5.41 3.17 -24.84
C ASP A 248 -5.15 3.33 -26.36
N ASP A 249 -4.05 2.77 -26.88
CA ASP A 249 -3.73 2.85 -28.31
C ASP A 249 -4.54 1.87 -29.18
N GLY A 250 -5.34 1.01 -28.54
CA GLY A 250 -6.17 0.00 -29.17
C GLY A 250 -5.53 -1.38 -29.25
N ASN A 251 -4.31 -1.55 -28.73
CA ASN A 251 -3.68 -2.84 -28.53
C ASN A 251 -3.81 -3.26 -27.07
N ALA A 252 -4.66 -4.24 -26.80
CA ALA A 252 -4.86 -4.77 -25.44
C ALA A 252 -4.14 -6.10 -25.18
N ALA A 253 -3.18 -6.46 -26.04
CA ALA A 253 -2.55 -7.77 -26.06
C ALA A 253 -1.09 -7.69 -25.61
N ASP A 254 -0.65 -8.64 -24.78
CA ASP A 254 0.77 -8.87 -24.47
C ASP A 254 1.48 -9.44 -25.71
N ASN A 255 1.91 -8.54 -26.59
CA ASN A 255 2.59 -8.87 -27.83
C ASN A 255 3.96 -8.19 -27.95
N GLN A 256 4.34 -7.42 -26.93
CA GLN A 256 5.61 -6.69 -26.81
C GLN A 256 5.87 -5.74 -27.99
N LYS A 257 4.82 -5.32 -28.71
CA LYS A 257 4.93 -4.34 -29.79
C LYS A 257 4.74 -2.96 -29.20
N SER A 258 5.75 -2.12 -29.40
CA SER A 258 5.70 -0.73 -28.96
C SER A 258 4.67 0.08 -29.73
N SER A 259 3.98 0.97 -29.02
CA SER A 259 3.19 2.04 -29.63
C SER A 259 4.09 3.14 -30.19
N PRO A 260 3.58 4.04 -31.06
CA PRO A 260 4.21 5.33 -31.26
C PRO A 260 4.30 6.12 -29.94
N LEU A 261 5.27 7.05 -29.85
CA LEU A 261 5.32 8.00 -28.74
C LEU A 261 4.07 8.88 -28.75
N ARG A 262 3.46 9.06 -27.58
CA ARG A 262 2.27 9.89 -27.37
C ARG A 262 2.53 10.91 -26.28
N THR A 263 1.77 12.00 -26.27
CA THR A 263 1.89 13.04 -25.25
C THR A 263 0.61 13.14 -24.45
N VAL A 264 0.74 13.18 -23.13
CA VAL A 264 -0.36 13.47 -22.20
C VAL A 264 0.05 14.65 -21.33
N ALA A 265 -0.84 15.62 -21.15
CA ALA A 265 -0.56 16.83 -20.40
C ALA A 265 -1.72 17.21 -19.49
N VAL A 266 -1.39 17.83 -18.37
CA VAL A 266 -2.34 18.42 -17.44
C VAL A 266 -1.93 19.85 -17.14
N SER A 267 -2.90 20.74 -17.09
CA SER A 267 -2.68 22.14 -16.73
C SER A 267 -3.81 22.68 -15.87
N LEU A 268 -3.46 23.61 -14.99
CA LEU A 268 -4.38 24.36 -14.16
C LEU A 268 -3.98 25.83 -14.24
N ALA A 269 -4.87 26.63 -14.85
CA ALA A 269 -4.70 28.08 -14.93
C ALA A 269 -4.99 28.72 -13.58
N ASP A 270 -4.24 29.79 -13.26
CA ASP A 270 -4.41 30.62 -12.07
C ASP A 270 -4.62 29.83 -10.76
N PRO A 271 -3.75 28.84 -10.44
CA PRO A 271 -3.90 28.07 -9.21
C PRO A 271 -3.73 28.97 -7.99
N THR A 272 -4.48 28.70 -6.93
CA THR A 272 -4.21 29.35 -5.64
C THR A 272 -2.82 28.96 -5.14
N PRO A 273 -2.03 29.89 -4.57
CA PRO A 273 -0.71 29.54 -4.05
C PRO A 273 -0.76 28.40 -3.04
N GLY A 274 0.18 27.46 -3.14
CA GLY A 274 0.27 26.29 -2.27
C GLY A 274 0.87 25.05 -2.92
N LEU A 275 0.82 23.94 -2.18
CA LEU A 275 1.25 22.62 -2.62
C LEU A 275 0.18 21.93 -3.46
N TYR A 276 0.64 21.22 -4.49
CA TYR A 276 -0.18 20.41 -5.37
C TYR A 276 0.49 19.06 -5.61
N ARG A 277 -0.32 18.00 -5.58
CA ARG A 277 0.08 16.64 -5.93
C ARG A 277 -0.44 16.32 -7.32
N ILE A 278 0.46 15.89 -8.20
CA ILE A 278 0.14 15.34 -9.52
C ILE A 278 0.28 13.82 -9.43
N GLU A 279 -0.76 13.09 -9.77
CA GLU A 279 -0.74 11.64 -9.90
C GLU A 279 -0.72 11.25 -11.37
N PHE A 280 0.38 10.59 -11.78
CA PHE A 280 0.50 9.90 -13.05
C PHE A 280 0.15 8.44 -12.82
N THR A 281 -1.02 8.01 -13.28
CA THR A 281 -1.50 6.63 -13.16
C THR A 281 -1.41 5.94 -14.50
N ALA A 282 -0.63 4.87 -14.53
CA ALA A 282 -0.54 3.96 -15.67
C ALA A 282 -0.09 2.57 -15.20
N PRO A 283 -0.40 1.50 -15.95
CA PRO A 283 0.19 0.18 -15.75
C PRO A 283 1.71 0.22 -15.91
N ASP A 284 2.38 -0.81 -15.39
CA ASP A 284 3.84 -0.83 -15.38
C ASP A 284 4.41 -0.92 -16.80
N ASP A 285 3.72 -1.41 -17.83
CA ASP A 285 4.26 -1.41 -19.19
C ASP A 285 4.20 -0.07 -19.92
N ILE A 286 3.65 0.99 -19.31
CA ILE A 286 3.76 2.36 -19.80
C ILE A 286 5.05 3.03 -19.33
N PHE A 287 5.83 3.54 -20.29
CA PHE A 287 7.09 4.25 -20.02
C PHE A 287 6.95 5.75 -20.29
N ILE A 288 7.28 6.57 -19.29
CA ILE A 288 7.53 8.00 -19.46
C ILE A 288 8.95 8.12 -20.05
N ARG A 289 9.08 8.84 -21.17
CA ARG A 289 10.35 9.11 -21.87
C ARG A 289 10.83 10.55 -21.71
N GLU A 290 9.89 11.45 -21.46
CA GLU A 290 10.16 12.86 -21.25
C GLU A 290 9.15 13.44 -20.28
N LEU A 291 9.63 14.29 -19.38
CA LEU A 291 8.82 15.13 -18.52
C LEU A 291 9.14 16.61 -18.81
N THR A 292 8.13 17.39 -19.15
CA THR A 292 8.26 18.84 -19.35
C THR A 292 7.33 19.59 -18.39
N THR A 293 7.86 20.56 -17.63
CA THR A 293 7.10 21.35 -16.66
C THR A 293 7.55 22.81 -16.61
N ARG A 294 6.66 23.71 -16.15
CA ARG A 294 6.99 25.11 -15.81
C ARG A 294 7.19 25.34 -14.32
N GLN A 295 7.02 24.30 -13.51
CA GLN A 295 7.22 24.40 -12.06
C GLN A 295 8.72 24.47 -11.78
N SER A 296 9.15 25.44 -10.96
CA SER A 296 10.56 25.58 -10.62
C SER A 296 11.02 24.54 -9.61
N LYS A 297 10.08 24.00 -8.81
CA LYS A 297 10.28 22.97 -7.79
C LYS A 297 9.31 21.81 -7.98
N PHE A 298 9.83 20.60 -8.05
CA PHE A 298 9.02 19.38 -8.04
C PHE A 298 9.85 18.20 -7.51
N VAL A 299 9.19 17.27 -6.82
CA VAL A 299 9.80 16.04 -6.30
C VAL A 299 8.86 14.87 -6.49
N PHE A 300 9.40 13.67 -6.65
CA PHE A 300 8.61 12.44 -6.67
C PHE A 300 8.39 11.94 -5.24
N LEU A 301 7.16 11.60 -4.89
CA LEU A 301 6.81 11.13 -3.54
C LEU A 301 7.02 9.63 -3.42
N GLY A 302 7.92 9.23 -2.52
CA GLY A 302 8.13 7.87 -2.03
C GLY A 302 8.58 6.80 -3.02
N ARG A 303 8.36 6.98 -4.32
CA ARG A 303 8.63 5.98 -5.36
C ARG A 303 9.24 6.62 -6.61
N LEU A 304 10.29 6.01 -7.15
CA LEU A 304 10.85 6.32 -8.45
C LEU A 304 11.18 5.02 -9.19
N TYR A 305 10.35 4.66 -10.17
CA TYR A 305 10.58 3.44 -10.95
C TYR A 305 11.31 3.76 -12.26
N LEU A 306 12.61 3.49 -12.28
CA LEU A 306 13.48 3.76 -13.43
C LEU A 306 13.38 2.62 -14.45
N GLY A 307 13.06 2.93 -15.70
CA GLY A 307 12.99 1.96 -16.81
C GLY A 307 14.33 1.73 -17.53
N ASP A 308 14.40 0.72 -18.43
CA ASP A 308 15.47 0.32 -19.38
C ASP A 308 16.46 -0.77 -18.89
N HIS A 309 16.38 -2.06 -19.33
CA HIS A 309 17.20 -2.54 -20.47
C HIS A 309 16.58 -3.63 -21.40
N VAL A 310 15.57 -4.42 -21.00
CA VAL A 310 15.11 -5.51 -21.91
C VAL A 310 14.30 -4.92 -23.07
N GLY A 311 14.78 -5.06 -24.32
CA GLY A 311 14.01 -4.89 -25.56
C GLY A 311 14.05 -3.53 -26.30
N TYR A 312 14.74 -2.50 -25.79
CA TYR A 312 14.52 -1.12 -26.29
C TYR A 312 15.74 -0.24 -26.55
N SER A 313 16.87 -0.47 -25.89
CA SER A 313 18.08 0.31 -26.13
C SER A 313 19.29 -0.52 -25.74
N ASP A 314 20.32 -0.54 -26.58
CA ASP A 314 21.62 -1.11 -26.25
C ASP A 314 22.41 -0.18 -25.29
N GLN A 315 21.89 1.03 -25.03
CA GLN A 315 22.47 2.02 -24.12
C GLN A 315 21.61 2.14 -22.87
N THR A 316 22.12 1.67 -21.74
CA THR A 316 21.69 2.13 -20.42
C THR A 316 22.47 3.37 -20.04
N LEU A 317 21.75 4.45 -19.75
CA LEU A 317 22.36 5.70 -19.32
C LEU A 317 22.41 5.73 -17.79
N PRO A 318 23.55 6.14 -17.21
CA PRO A 318 23.61 6.38 -15.78
C PRO A 318 22.63 7.50 -15.40
N LEU A 319 22.17 7.46 -14.16
CA LEU A 319 21.32 8.49 -13.60
C LEU A 319 21.80 8.83 -12.19
N ASP A 320 21.87 10.11 -11.90
CA ASP A 320 22.02 10.60 -10.55
C ASP A 320 20.66 11.11 -10.07
N VAL A 321 20.26 10.70 -8.86
CA VAL A 321 19.05 11.21 -8.19
C VAL A 321 19.40 11.66 -6.78
N LEU A 322 18.57 12.54 -6.23
CA LEU A 322 18.63 12.97 -4.85
C LEU A 322 17.51 12.29 -4.08
N VAL A 323 17.82 11.78 -2.89
CA VAL A 323 16.87 11.13 -1.99
C VAL A 323 16.79 11.94 -0.70
N GLY A 324 15.61 12.48 -0.40
CA GLY A 324 15.28 13.03 0.90
C GLY A 324 14.49 11.99 1.69
N GLY A 325 15.01 11.57 2.85
CA GLY A 325 14.41 10.53 3.66
C GLY A 325 15.47 9.79 4.47
N ASN A 326 15.03 8.85 5.30
CA ASN A 326 15.90 8.11 6.22
C ASN A 326 16.33 6.75 5.68
N THR A 327 15.55 6.22 4.74
CA THR A 327 15.75 4.94 4.08
C THR A 327 15.69 5.07 2.58
N LEU A 328 16.39 4.17 1.92
CA LEU A 328 16.25 3.88 0.51
C LEU A 328 16.06 2.37 0.36
N THR A 329 14.89 1.96 -0.11
CA THR A 329 14.67 0.59 -0.56
C THR A 329 14.97 0.51 -2.04
N VAL A 330 15.70 -0.54 -2.42
CA VAL A 330 16.14 -0.78 -3.79
C VAL A 330 15.71 -2.18 -4.21
N ARG A 331 15.12 -2.31 -5.39
CA ARG A 331 14.83 -3.63 -6.01
C ARG A 331 14.82 -3.54 -7.53
N THR A 332 15.03 -4.66 -8.19
CA THR A 332 14.79 -4.82 -9.62
C THR A 332 13.99 -6.08 -9.87
N ALA A 333 13.18 -6.12 -10.93
CA ALA A 333 12.46 -7.32 -11.35
C ALA A 333 13.29 -8.19 -12.31
N HIS A 334 14.40 -7.68 -12.84
CA HIS A 334 15.13 -8.30 -13.94
C HIS A 334 16.61 -8.48 -13.60
N ILE A 335 17.23 -9.50 -14.20
CA ILE A 335 18.66 -9.78 -14.04
C ILE A 335 19.51 -8.62 -14.60
N GLU A 336 18.99 -7.93 -15.61
CA GLU A 336 19.62 -6.78 -16.25
C GLU A 336 19.76 -5.56 -15.33
N GLY A 337 18.87 -5.44 -14.33
CA GLY A 337 18.90 -4.36 -13.34
C GLY A 337 19.87 -4.59 -12.19
N LEU A 338 20.45 -5.80 -12.04
CA LEU A 338 21.43 -6.12 -11.01
C LEU A 338 22.69 -5.28 -11.18
N GLN A 339 23.10 -4.50 -10.19
CA GLN A 339 24.20 -3.55 -10.32
C GLN A 339 24.71 -3.07 -8.96
N THR A 340 25.89 -2.47 -8.94
CA THR A 340 26.37 -1.73 -7.77
C THR A 340 26.00 -0.25 -7.92
N ILE A 341 25.14 0.25 -7.05
CA ILE A 341 24.82 1.68 -6.95
C ILE A 341 25.72 2.36 -5.92
N VAL A 342 25.80 3.69 -5.99
CA VAL A 342 26.52 4.50 -4.99
C VAL A 342 25.52 5.36 -4.24
N VAL A 343 25.43 5.19 -2.92
CA VAL A 343 24.54 5.93 -2.02
C VAL A 343 25.39 6.82 -1.11
N GLY A 344 25.38 8.12 -1.39
CA GLY A 344 26.36 9.06 -0.83
C GLY A 344 27.77 8.67 -1.27
N ASP A 345 28.56 8.20 -0.31
CA ASP A 345 29.93 7.70 -0.53
C ASP A 345 30.07 6.18 -0.38
N ARG A 346 28.95 5.46 -0.17
CA ARG A 346 28.94 4.00 0.03
C ARG A 346 28.51 3.26 -1.23
N PHE A 347 29.14 2.11 -1.50
CA PHE A 347 28.73 1.20 -2.56
C PHE A 347 27.70 0.21 -2.02
N PHE A 348 26.68 -0.07 -2.82
CA PHE A 348 25.61 -1.00 -2.48
C PHE A 348 25.30 -1.91 -3.66
N GLU A 349 25.31 -3.22 -3.46
CA GLU A 349 25.16 -4.21 -4.53
C GLU A 349 23.73 -4.77 -4.55
N VAL A 350 23.07 -4.62 -5.69
CA VAL A 350 21.76 -5.18 -5.99
C VAL A 350 21.97 -6.56 -6.58
N GLN A 351 21.79 -7.59 -5.74
CA GLN A 351 22.31 -8.94 -6.01
C GLN A 351 21.29 -9.90 -6.61
N GLU A 352 19.99 -9.70 -6.33
CA GLU A 352 18.96 -10.66 -6.71
C GLU A 352 17.69 -9.96 -7.22
N PRO A 353 17.09 -10.41 -8.34
CA PRO A 353 15.81 -9.89 -8.81
C PRO A 353 14.68 -10.24 -7.83
N GLY A 354 13.69 -9.37 -7.72
CA GLY A 354 12.52 -9.53 -6.84
C GLY A 354 12.79 -9.25 -5.37
N VAL A 355 14.05 -9.18 -4.94
CA VAL A 355 14.41 -8.96 -3.54
C VAL A 355 14.44 -7.46 -3.21
N ARG A 356 13.72 -7.08 -2.15
CA ARG A 356 13.79 -5.75 -1.55
C ARG A 356 15.04 -5.67 -0.70
N GLN A 357 15.85 -4.65 -0.91
CA GLN A 357 17.04 -4.41 -0.11
C GLN A 357 17.02 -2.98 0.44
N ASP A 358 17.11 -2.85 1.75
CA ASP A 358 17.00 -1.57 2.45
C ASP A 358 18.37 -0.99 2.77
N VAL A 359 18.53 0.31 2.56
CA VAL A 359 19.73 1.10 2.86
C VAL A 359 19.35 2.23 3.79
N GLU A 360 19.94 2.24 4.99
CA GLU A 360 19.81 3.36 5.92
C GLU A 360 20.62 4.56 5.40
N LEU A 361 19.96 5.69 5.16
CA LEU A 361 20.60 6.95 4.74
C LEU A 361 21.11 7.78 5.92
N GLY A 362 20.54 7.54 7.12
CA GLY A 362 20.75 8.37 8.30
C GLY A 362 19.92 9.65 8.28
N GLN A 363 19.75 10.28 9.44
CA GLN A 363 19.01 11.53 9.55
C GLN A 363 19.86 12.68 9.00
N SER A 364 19.51 13.19 7.82
CA SER A 364 20.12 14.38 7.23
C SER A 364 19.03 15.32 6.74
N SER A 365 19.12 16.59 7.11
CA SER A 365 18.27 17.64 6.54
C SER A 365 18.57 17.91 5.06
N GLN A 366 19.68 17.37 4.55
CA GLN A 366 20.12 17.47 3.15
C GLN A 366 19.86 16.15 2.43
N PRO A 367 19.43 16.18 1.16
CA PRO A 367 19.24 14.97 0.39
C PRO A 367 20.56 14.23 0.14
N VAL A 368 20.48 12.91 0.13
CA VAL A 368 21.61 12.03 -0.20
C VAL A 368 21.60 11.75 -1.70
N LYS A 369 22.76 11.90 -2.35
CA LYS A 369 22.92 11.59 -3.76
C LYS A 369 23.03 10.08 -3.99
N VAL A 370 22.23 9.55 -4.91
CA VAL A 370 22.28 8.15 -5.36
C VAL A 370 22.69 8.13 -6.82
N ARG A 371 23.82 7.46 -7.12
CA ARG A 371 24.33 7.27 -8.48
C ARG A 371 24.02 5.86 -8.95
N LEU A 372 23.34 5.77 -10.08
CA LEU A 372 22.93 4.52 -10.70
C LEU A 372 23.70 4.35 -12.02
N PRO A 373 24.59 3.35 -12.14
CA PRO A 373 25.29 3.10 -13.41
C PRO A 373 24.34 2.73 -14.56
N ARG A 374 23.24 2.05 -14.24
CA ARG A 374 22.20 1.60 -15.16
C ARG A 374 20.83 1.81 -14.52
N ARG A 375 19.79 1.82 -15.34
CA ARG A 375 18.41 1.91 -14.87
C ARG A 375 17.82 0.51 -14.67
N ASP A 376 16.51 0.34 -14.83
CA ASP A 376 15.76 -0.89 -14.51
C ASP A 376 15.75 -1.25 -13.03
N ILE A 377 15.43 -0.26 -12.21
CA ILE A 377 15.44 -0.38 -10.76
C ILE A 377 14.32 0.46 -10.18
N LEU A 378 13.62 -0.11 -9.20
CA LEU A 378 12.69 0.61 -8.37
C LEU A 378 13.42 1.13 -7.13
N LEU A 379 13.30 2.43 -6.91
CA LEU A 379 13.72 3.10 -5.70
C LEU A 379 12.49 3.50 -4.90
N GLU A 380 12.50 3.20 -3.61
CA GLU A 380 11.45 3.62 -2.67
C GLU A 380 12.08 4.29 -1.44
N THR A 381 11.36 5.23 -0.82
CA THR A 381 11.80 5.95 0.38
C THR A 381 10.59 6.46 1.16
N GLY A 382 10.74 6.70 2.47
CA GLY A 382 9.72 7.38 3.28
C GLY A 382 9.59 8.90 3.04
N GLY A 383 10.42 9.48 2.15
CA GLY A 383 10.36 10.89 1.78
C GLY A 383 10.17 11.13 0.28
N VAL A 384 11.14 11.80 -0.35
CA VAL A 384 11.02 12.28 -1.73
C VAL A 384 12.27 12.01 -2.57
N PHE A 385 12.09 11.93 -3.88
CA PHE A 385 13.17 11.91 -4.87
C PHE A 385 13.18 13.18 -5.70
N ALA A 386 14.37 13.68 -6.06
CA ALA A 386 14.53 14.76 -7.05
C ALA A 386 15.52 14.36 -8.15
N LEU A 387 15.27 14.84 -9.37
CA LEU A 387 16.15 14.60 -10.52
C LEU A 387 17.35 15.55 -10.57
N SER A 388 17.26 16.68 -9.85
CA SER A 388 18.33 17.67 -9.71
C SER A 388 18.21 18.43 -8.39
N GLU A 389 19.29 19.10 -7.97
CA GLU A 389 19.28 19.98 -6.79
C GLU A 389 18.30 21.14 -6.96
N ASP A 390 18.16 21.65 -8.18
CA ASP A 390 17.27 22.77 -8.50
C ASP A 390 15.80 22.42 -8.32
N ASP A 391 15.42 21.15 -8.51
CA ASP A 391 14.03 20.70 -8.37
C ASP A 391 13.66 20.35 -6.91
N TYR A 392 14.66 19.98 -6.10
CA TYR A 392 14.48 19.48 -4.75
C TYR A 392 13.87 20.52 -3.80
N PHE A 393 12.93 20.04 -2.98
CA PHE A 393 12.42 20.69 -1.78
C PHE A 393 11.78 19.63 -0.86
N GLN A 394 11.84 19.85 0.46
CA GLN A 394 11.16 19.04 1.47
C GLN A 394 10.12 19.94 2.16
N SER A 395 8.84 19.67 1.93
CA SER A 395 7.75 20.51 2.45
C SER A 395 6.96 19.87 3.59
N LEU A 396 7.00 18.54 3.64
CA LEU A 396 6.29 17.75 4.62
C LEU A 396 7.27 17.26 5.70
N PRO A 397 6.83 17.20 6.98
CA PRO A 397 7.60 16.53 8.01
C PRO A 397 7.86 15.08 7.61
N ILE A 398 8.99 14.55 8.07
CA ILE A 398 9.39 13.18 7.75
C ILE A 398 8.39 12.21 8.38
N GLU A 399 8.02 11.15 7.65
CA GLU A 399 7.20 10.06 8.20
C GLU A 399 8.08 9.13 9.04
N LEU A 400 7.58 8.71 10.21
CA LEU A 400 8.23 7.68 11.02
C LEU A 400 8.26 6.36 10.27
N ASP A 401 9.44 5.76 10.21
CA ASP A 401 9.68 4.47 9.55
C ASP A 401 10.09 3.40 10.58
N TRP A 402 9.99 2.12 10.20
CA TRP A 402 10.11 0.96 11.10
C TRP A 402 11.46 0.84 11.81
N HIS A 403 12.52 1.35 11.20
CA HIS A 403 13.89 1.28 11.72
C HIS A 403 14.22 2.46 12.65
N MET A 404 13.36 3.47 12.72
CA MET A 404 13.63 4.65 13.55
C MET A 404 13.55 4.28 15.03
N THR A 405 14.46 4.86 15.80
CA THR A 405 14.59 4.68 17.25
C THR A 405 14.38 6.01 17.97
N SER A 406 14.23 5.96 19.30
CA SER A 406 14.20 7.20 20.11
C SER A 406 15.48 8.02 19.95
N SER A 407 16.63 7.37 19.71
CA SER A 407 17.91 8.07 19.50
C SER A 407 17.92 8.85 18.18
N ASP A 408 17.20 8.38 17.16
CA ASP A 408 17.08 9.09 15.90
C ASP A 408 16.23 10.35 16.07
N LEU A 409 15.13 10.25 16.83
CA LEU A 409 14.32 11.42 17.19
C LEU A 409 15.13 12.44 17.99
N ASP A 410 15.98 11.99 18.90
CA ASP A 410 16.87 12.85 19.68
C ASP A 410 17.91 13.54 18.80
N SER A 411 18.54 12.79 17.88
CA SER A 411 19.59 13.30 17.00
C SER A 411 19.07 14.30 15.96
N ALA A 412 17.81 14.15 15.55
CA ALA A 412 17.13 15.04 14.61
C ALA A 412 16.41 16.22 15.29
N ASP A 413 16.54 16.39 16.61
CA ASP A 413 15.85 17.45 17.38
C ASP A 413 14.32 17.43 17.16
N ILE A 414 13.75 16.22 17.10
CA ILE A 414 12.31 16.01 16.96
C ILE A 414 11.64 16.13 18.34
N ASP A 415 10.66 17.02 18.40
CA ASP A 415 9.88 17.29 19.62
C ASP A 415 8.43 16.81 19.53
N PHE A 416 7.96 16.52 18.31
CA PHE A 416 6.55 16.25 18.04
C PHE A 416 6.38 15.03 17.14
N VAL A 417 5.52 14.10 17.55
CA VAL A 417 5.03 13.00 16.71
C VAL A 417 3.52 13.16 16.55
N LEU A 418 3.05 13.41 15.34
CA LEU A 418 1.62 13.43 15.02
C LEU A 418 1.23 12.08 14.42
N THR A 419 0.16 11.46 14.93
CA THR A 419 -0.25 10.13 14.46
C THR A 419 -1.74 9.83 14.64
N GLU A 420 -2.29 8.99 13.77
CA GLU A 420 -3.60 8.33 13.95
C GLU A 420 -3.48 6.91 14.52
N TYR A 421 -2.28 6.48 14.88
CA TYR A 421 -2.00 5.15 15.38
C TYR A 421 -2.58 4.92 16.78
N GLU A 422 -3.26 3.79 16.94
CA GLU A 422 -3.77 3.29 18.21
C GLU A 422 -2.97 2.03 18.62
N PRO A 423 -2.40 1.99 19.83
CA PRO A 423 -1.69 0.81 20.34
C PRO A 423 -2.60 -0.44 20.42
N PRO A 424 -2.06 -1.65 20.17
CA PRO A 424 -2.84 -2.88 20.28
C PRO A 424 -3.18 -3.23 21.73
N GLU A 425 -4.15 -4.13 21.91
CA GLU A 425 -4.44 -4.71 23.20
C GLU A 425 -3.45 -5.82 23.55
N LEU A 426 -3.02 -5.88 24.81
CA LEU A 426 -2.16 -6.93 25.33
C LEU A 426 -2.95 -7.86 26.26
N ASP A 427 -2.97 -9.16 25.95
CA ASP A 427 -3.51 -10.23 26.79
C ASP A 427 -2.39 -11.19 27.19
N GLY A 428 -1.68 -10.85 28.28
CA GLY A 428 -0.45 -11.53 28.66
C GLY A 428 0.67 -11.26 27.66
N ASP A 429 1.25 -12.33 27.09
CA ASP A 429 2.26 -12.25 26.03
C ASP A 429 1.63 -12.15 24.62
N LEU A 430 0.31 -12.23 24.53
CA LEU A 430 -0.42 -12.18 23.27
C LEU A 430 -0.79 -10.73 22.94
N THR A 431 -0.34 -10.26 21.80
CA THR A 431 -0.81 -9.02 21.18
C THR A 431 -2.06 -9.33 20.36
N VAL A 432 -3.14 -8.60 20.64
CA VAL A 432 -4.39 -8.65 19.88
C VAL A 432 -4.55 -7.31 19.19
N ALA A 433 -4.51 -7.34 17.86
CA ALA A 433 -4.58 -6.12 17.07
C ALA A 433 -5.66 -6.21 15.99
N GLU A 434 -6.32 -5.09 15.73
CA GLU A 434 -7.51 -5.03 14.89
C GLU A 434 -7.46 -3.81 13.96
N THR A 435 -7.89 -3.97 12.73
CA THR A 435 -8.08 -2.87 11.78
C THR A 435 -9.28 -3.15 10.87
N THR A 436 -9.91 -2.10 10.34
CA THR A 436 -11.11 -2.22 9.49
C THR A 436 -10.89 -1.58 8.13
N PHE A 437 -11.34 -2.27 7.09
CA PHE A 437 -11.29 -1.83 5.70
C PHE A 437 -12.70 -1.76 5.09
N ASP A 438 -12.93 -0.79 4.22
CA ASP A 438 -14.11 -0.69 3.37
C ASP A 438 -13.91 -1.54 2.11
N LEU A 439 -14.72 -2.58 1.92
CA LEU A 439 -14.55 -3.55 0.82
C LEU A 439 -14.74 -2.90 -0.56
N ASP A 440 -15.55 -1.86 -0.68
CA ASP A 440 -15.75 -1.11 -1.91
C ASP A 440 -14.51 -0.27 -2.32
N ARG A 441 -13.54 -0.10 -1.41
CA ARG A 441 -12.26 0.58 -1.67
C ARG A 441 -11.11 -0.38 -1.97
N LEU A 442 -11.35 -1.69 -1.88
CA LEU A 442 -10.34 -2.71 -2.10
C LEU A 442 -10.41 -3.26 -3.52
N ALA A 443 -9.27 -3.64 -4.06
CA ALA A 443 -9.18 -4.34 -5.33
C ALA A 443 -9.37 -5.85 -5.12
N LEU A 444 -10.06 -6.48 -6.05
CA LEU A 444 -10.15 -7.93 -6.14
C LEU A 444 -8.93 -8.49 -6.89
N THR A 445 -8.49 -9.68 -6.49
CA THR A 445 -7.52 -10.48 -7.25
C THR A 445 -8.18 -11.03 -8.52
N GLU A 446 -7.37 -11.63 -9.41
CA GLU A 446 -7.87 -12.32 -10.61
C GLU A 446 -8.83 -13.48 -10.28
N ASP A 447 -8.68 -14.10 -9.11
CA ASP A 447 -9.52 -15.18 -8.60
C ASP A 447 -10.82 -14.67 -7.93
N ASN A 448 -11.10 -13.36 -8.03
CA ASN A 448 -12.22 -12.69 -7.39
C ASN A 448 -12.23 -12.89 -5.86
N THR A 449 -11.08 -12.63 -5.24
CA THR A 449 -10.89 -12.66 -3.79
C THR A 449 -10.30 -11.34 -3.28
N TYR A 450 -10.50 -11.04 -2.00
CA TYR A 450 -9.83 -9.92 -1.34
C TYR A 450 -8.52 -10.41 -0.73
N ARG A 451 -7.40 -9.79 -1.09
CA ARG A 451 -6.08 -10.15 -0.56
C ARG A 451 -5.69 -9.25 0.60
N PHE A 452 -5.30 -9.86 1.71
CA PHE A 452 -4.79 -9.19 2.90
C PHE A 452 -3.33 -9.57 3.14
N ALA A 453 -2.57 -8.67 3.72
CA ALA A 453 -1.17 -8.85 4.06
C ALA A 453 -0.97 -8.67 5.56
N PHE A 454 -0.26 -9.60 6.21
CA PHE A 454 0.33 -9.41 7.52
C PHE A 454 1.82 -9.14 7.33
N SER A 455 2.26 -7.94 7.70
CA SER A 455 3.60 -7.44 7.40
C SER A 455 4.36 -7.11 8.68
N ALA A 456 5.64 -7.46 8.68
CA ALA A 456 6.62 -7.09 9.68
C ALA A 456 7.85 -6.52 8.94
N PRO A 457 7.84 -5.21 8.59
CA PRO A 457 8.94 -4.59 7.87
C PRO A 457 10.29 -4.78 8.56
N GLY A 458 11.34 -5.15 7.82
CA GLY A 458 12.66 -5.38 8.39
C GLY A 458 12.84 -6.68 9.19
N LEU A 459 11.85 -7.59 9.21
CA LEU A 459 11.92 -8.84 9.99
C LEU A 459 13.20 -9.66 9.73
N VAL A 460 13.62 -9.77 8.46
CA VAL A 460 14.83 -10.50 8.07
C VAL A 460 16.11 -9.83 8.59
N LEU A 461 16.10 -8.49 8.70
CA LEU A 461 17.25 -7.72 9.17
C LEU A 461 17.38 -7.74 10.70
N THR A 462 16.24 -7.68 11.39
CA THR A 462 16.23 -7.62 12.86
C THR A 462 16.32 -8.99 13.51
N GLU A 463 15.99 -10.06 12.77
CA GLU A 463 15.93 -11.45 13.24
C GLU A 463 15.02 -11.66 14.48
N ASN A 464 14.13 -10.70 14.75
CA ASN A 464 13.22 -10.74 15.89
C ASN A 464 12.25 -11.92 15.78
N ASP A 465 11.84 -12.46 16.94
CA ASP A 465 10.86 -13.55 16.99
C ASP A 465 9.43 -12.97 16.98
N LEU A 466 8.75 -13.10 15.83
CA LEU A 466 7.35 -12.75 15.66
C LEU A 466 6.56 -14.01 15.31
N ARG A 467 5.55 -14.32 16.12
CA ARG A 467 4.77 -15.55 15.96
C ARG A 467 3.28 -15.26 15.77
N LEU A 468 2.73 -15.61 14.62
CA LEU A 468 1.32 -15.43 14.29
C LEU A 468 0.51 -16.67 14.70
N LYS A 469 -0.47 -16.45 15.58
CA LYS A 469 -1.32 -17.50 16.14
C LYS A 469 -2.60 -17.68 15.36
N SER A 470 -3.29 -16.60 15.03
CA SER A 470 -4.51 -16.66 14.23
C SER A 470 -4.84 -15.34 13.57
N VAL A 471 -5.62 -15.42 12.50
CA VAL A 471 -6.22 -14.27 11.83
C VAL A 471 -7.72 -14.50 11.73
N THR A 472 -8.50 -13.50 12.14
CA THR A 472 -9.95 -13.50 12.11
C THR A 472 -10.46 -12.37 11.23
N PHE A 473 -11.31 -12.69 10.27
CA PHE A 473 -12.02 -11.75 9.43
C PHE A 473 -13.46 -11.62 9.94
N ILE A 474 -13.86 -10.42 10.30
CA ILE A 474 -15.21 -10.08 10.75
C ILE A 474 -15.82 -9.20 9.66
N LEU A 475 -16.60 -9.83 8.79
CA LEU A 475 -17.31 -9.18 7.70
C LEU A 475 -18.61 -8.58 8.23
N HIS A 476 -18.91 -7.34 7.81
CA HIS A 476 -20.11 -6.63 8.24
C HIS A 476 -20.87 -6.01 7.06
N ARG A 477 -22.20 -6.05 7.19
CA ARG A 477 -23.18 -5.34 6.36
C ARG A 477 -24.46 -5.05 7.16
N PRO A 478 -25.29 -4.10 6.72
CA PRO A 478 -26.59 -3.87 7.29
C PRO A 478 -27.47 -5.14 7.30
N LYS A 479 -28.22 -5.32 8.38
CA LYS A 479 -29.18 -6.42 8.52
C LYS A 479 -30.16 -6.40 7.36
N THR A 480 -30.34 -7.55 6.73
CA THR A 480 -31.34 -7.75 5.67
C THR A 480 -32.33 -8.83 6.09
N ASP A 481 -33.55 -8.78 5.56
CA ASP A 481 -34.48 -9.89 5.72
C ASP A 481 -33.95 -11.13 4.98
N TRP A 482 -34.40 -12.31 5.42
CA TRP A 482 -33.88 -13.58 4.93
C TRP A 482 -34.15 -13.82 3.43
N LEU A 483 -35.24 -13.28 2.87
CA LEU A 483 -35.56 -13.42 1.45
C LEU A 483 -34.58 -12.59 0.61
N THR A 484 -34.28 -11.37 1.04
CA THR A 484 -33.27 -10.51 0.41
C THR A 484 -31.88 -11.12 0.51
N GLY A 485 -31.50 -11.65 1.68
CA GLY A 485 -30.23 -12.36 1.86
C GLY A 485 -30.10 -13.57 0.94
N LEU A 486 -31.16 -14.38 0.83
CA LEU A 486 -31.20 -15.54 -0.07
C LEU A 486 -31.09 -15.10 -1.54
N LYS A 487 -31.82 -14.07 -1.95
CA LYS A 487 -31.78 -13.57 -3.33
C LYS A 487 -30.38 -13.10 -3.72
N ARG A 488 -29.66 -12.45 -2.80
CA ARG A 488 -28.25 -12.03 -2.99
C ARG A 488 -27.27 -13.19 -3.08
N PHE A 489 -27.50 -14.26 -2.31
CA PHE A 489 -26.70 -15.47 -2.41
C PHE A 489 -26.82 -16.11 -3.80
N TRP A 490 -28.04 -16.17 -4.35
CA TRP A 490 -28.29 -16.76 -5.67
C TRP A 490 -27.98 -15.84 -6.85
N SER A 491 -28.02 -14.51 -6.67
CA SER A 491 -27.61 -13.58 -7.73
C SER A 491 -26.11 -13.59 -7.97
N GLY A 492 -25.32 -14.24 -7.11
CA GLY A 492 -23.87 -14.17 -7.18
C GLY A 492 -23.35 -12.75 -6.99
N VAL A 493 -22.03 -12.62 -7.00
CA VAL A 493 -21.38 -11.34 -7.25
C VAL A 493 -21.37 -11.20 -8.77
N ASP A 494 -22.35 -10.51 -9.36
CA ASP A 494 -22.26 -10.10 -10.76
C ASP A 494 -21.03 -9.19 -10.88
N GLY A 495 -19.95 -9.74 -11.45
CA GLY A 495 -18.59 -9.20 -11.39
C GLY A 495 -18.33 -7.97 -12.24
N ASP A 496 -19.36 -7.27 -12.73
CA ASP A 496 -19.22 -6.36 -13.87
C ASP A 496 -19.30 -4.87 -13.53
N GLU A 497 -19.55 -4.47 -12.27
CA GLU A 497 -19.78 -3.04 -11.95
C GLU A 497 -18.96 -2.41 -10.82
N ARG A 498 -18.00 -3.08 -10.16
CA ARG A 498 -17.36 -2.47 -8.97
C ARG A 498 -15.87 -2.70 -8.84
N SER A 499 -15.10 -1.72 -9.31
CA SER A 499 -14.32 -0.79 -8.48
C SER A 499 -13.46 0.01 -9.47
N THR A 500 -13.66 1.32 -9.54
CA THR A 500 -12.61 2.15 -10.16
C THR A 500 -11.42 2.05 -9.23
N ALA A 501 -10.23 1.75 -9.76
CA ALA A 501 -9.02 1.64 -8.95
C ALA A 501 -8.89 2.90 -8.08
N ILE A 502 -9.04 2.75 -6.76
CA ILE A 502 -8.84 3.83 -5.82
C ILE A 502 -7.37 3.77 -5.41
N ILE A 503 -6.60 4.71 -5.94
CA ILE A 503 -5.20 4.85 -5.58
C ILE A 503 -5.15 5.53 -4.22
N LEU A 504 -4.61 4.81 -3.24
CA LEU A 504 -4.49 5.35 -1.89
C LEU A 504 -3.21 6.17 -1.77
N PRO A 505 -3.25 7.34 -1.09
CA PRO A 505 -2.10 8.24 -0.96
C PRO A 505 -0.86 7.62 -0.27
N HIS A 506 -1.01 6.53 0.49
CA HIS A 506 0.08 5.92 1.29
C HIS A 506 0.32 4.42 1.06
N GLY A 507 -0.32 3.82 0.05
CA GLY A 507 -0.24 2.36 -0.05
C GLY A 507 1.16 1.88 -0.46
N SER A 508 1.61 0.79 0.16
CA SER A 508 2.89 0.14 -0.12
C SER A 508 2.73 -0.89 -1.24
N SER A 509 3.70 -0.97 -2.16
CA SER A 509 3.76 -2.06 -3.14
C SER A 509 4.73 -3.12 -2.63
N PHE A 510 4.29 -4.38 -2.58
CA PHE A 510 5.17 -5.51 -2.26
C PHE A 510 5.74 -6.19 -3.51
N GLY A 511 5.38 -5.67 -4.70
CA GLY A 511 5.65 -6.33 -5.99
C GLY A 511 4.73 -7.53 -6.18
N GLU A 512 4.36 -7.80 -7.42
CA GLU A 512 3.80 -9.11 -7.74
C GLU A 512 4.90 -10.15 -7.49
N GLU A 513 4.65 -11.07 -6.55
CA GLU A 513 5.34 -12.34 -6.57
C GLU A 513 5.01 -12.95 -7.93
N VAL A 514 6.03 -13.06 -8.78
CA VAL A 514 5.96 -13.90 -9.99
C VAL A 514 5.47 -15.27 -9.51
N GLN A 515 4.21 -15.57 -9.80
CA GLN A 515 3.64 -16.89 -9.58
C GLN A 515 4.32 -17.93 -10.46
#